data_AF-A0A2S7SYH4-F1
#
_entry.id   AF-A0A2S7SYH4-F1
#
_cell.length_a   1.000
_cell.length_b   1.000
_cell.length_c   1.000
_cell.angle_alpha   90.00
_cell.angle_beta   90.00
_cell.angle_gamma   90.00
#
_symmetry.space_group_name_H-M   'P 1'
#
loop_
_entity.id
_entity.type
_entity.pdbx_description
1 polymer ?
#
loop_
_entity_poly.entity_id
_entity_poly.type
_entity_poly.pdbx_seq_one_letter_code
_entity_poly.pdbx_strand_id
1 'polypeptide(L)' 'MQQVVKKQNEIKASIPYGGFKEIAASANTSVYTVSRVVNGKSRNRKVLAEINNYLAGLRNDKETLQDNLKAVNE' A
#
# COMPACT_ATOMS: atom_id res chain seq x y z
N MET A 1 6.44 3.11 22.35
CA MET A 1 5.06 2.86 21.87
C MET A 1 4.57 3.88 20.83
N GLN A 2 4.89 5.18 20.93
CA GLN A 2 4.38 6.20 19.99
C GLN A 2 4.85 6.04 18.51
N GLN A 3 6.06 5.53 18.26
CA GLN A 3 6.56 5.36 16.88
C GLN A 3 5.79 4.30 16.06
N VAL A 4 5.30 3.24 16.70
CA VAL A 4 4.59 2.15 16.00
C VAL A 4 3.22 2.61 15.51
N VAL A 5 2.55 3.46 16.29
CA VAL A 5 1.24 4.03 15.94
C VAL A 5 1.36 5.05 14.79
N LYS A 6 2.43 5.86 14.76
CA LYS A 6 2.70 6.79 13.65
C LYS A 6 2.86 6.06 12.31
N LYS A 7 3.70 5.02 12.25
CA LYS A 7 3.90 4.22 11.03
C LYS A 7 2.60 3.55 10.54
N GLN A 8 1.71 3.15 11.45
CA GLN A 8 0.42 2.55 11.06
C GLN A 8 -0.52 3.56 10.39
N ASN A 9 -0.57 4.79 10.91
CA ASN A 9 -1.38 5.84 10.31
C ASN A 9 -0.87 6.23 8.91
N GLU A 10 0.44 6.22 8.71
CA GLU A 10 1.07 6.47 7.39
C GLU A 10 0.70 5.40 6.36
N ILE A 11 0.73 4.11 6.74
CA ILE A 11 0.34 3.01 5.84
C ILE A 11 -1.14 3.12 5.46
N LYS A 12 -2.01 3.40 6.43
CA LYS A 12 -3.46 3.53 6.19
C LYS A 12 -3.80 4.71 5.27
N ALA A 13 -3.08 5.82 5.38
CA ALA A 13 -3.24 6.96 4.48
C ALA A 13 -2.67 6.70 3.08
N SER A 14 -1.70 5.78 2.95
CA SER A 14 -0.99 5.52 1.70
C SER A 14 -1.65 4.49 0.78
N ILE A 15 -2.63 3.70 1.27
CA ILE A 15 -3.33 2.71 0.44
C ILE A 15 -4.67 3.32 -0.01
N PRO A 16 -4.85 3.64 -1.31
CA PRO A 16 -6.13 4.11 -1.84
C PRO A 16 -7.24 3.08 -1.61
N TYR A 17 -8.50 3.51 -1.58
CA TYR A 17 -9.66 2.63 -1.34
C TYR A 17 -9.71 1.40 -2.28
N GLY A 18 -9.20 1.50 -3.50
CA GLY A 18 -9.07 0.38 -4.45
C GLY A 18 -7.99 -0.65 -4.08
N GLY A 19 -6.88 -0.19 -3.48
CA GLY A 19 -5.70 -1.04 -3.20
C GLY A 19 -5.98 -2.18 -2.23
N PHE A 20 -6.95 -2.05 -1.33
CA PHE A 20 -7.31 -3.12 -0.40
C PHE A 20 -7.85 -4.37 -1.10
N LYS A 21 -8.60 -4.21 -2.21
CA LYS A 21 -9.13 -5.34 -2.98
C LYS A 21 -8.03 -6.04 -3.78
N GLU A 22 -7.14 -5.26 -4.38
CA GLU A 22 -6.00 -5.77 -5.15
C GLU A 22 -5.03 -6.55 -4.27
N ILE A 23 -4.66 -5.98 -3.12
CA ILE A 23 -3.83 -6.65 -2.11
C ILE A 23 -4.51 -7.92 -1.61
N ALA A 24 -5.82 -7.89 -1.37
CA ALA A 24 -6.56 -9.07 -0.92
C ALA A 24 -6.54 -10.19 -1.98
N ALA A 25 -6.75 -9.84 -3.25
CA ALA A 25 -6.68 -10.78 -4.37
C ALA A 25 -5.26 -11.37 -4.53
N SER A 26 -4.22 -10.53 -4.54
CA SER A 26 -2.82 -10.99 -4.65
C SER A 26 -2.41 -11.88 -3.46
N ALA A 27 -2.82 -11.49 -2.25
CA ALA A 27 -2.57 -12.27 -1.05
C ALA A 27 -3.47 -13.52 -0.94
N ASN A 28 -4.43 -13.74 -1.85
CA ASN A 28 -5.48 -14.75 -1.77
C ASN A 28 -6.14 -14.78 -0.37
N THR A 29 -6.65 -13.63 0.07
CA THR A 29 -7.31 -13.47 1.37
C THR A 29 -8.47 -12.48 1.28
N SER A 30 -9.18 -12.26 2.39
CA SER A 30 -10.27 -11.29 2.42
C SER A 30 -9.77 -9.87 2.65
N VAL A 31 -10.50 -8.89 2.11
CA VAL A 31 -10.30 -7.45 2.40
C VAL A 31 -10.33 -7.17 3.90
N TYR A 32 -11.13 -7.93 4.66
CA TYR A 32 -11.16 -7.87 6.12
C TYR A 32 -9.80 -8.20 6.74
N THR A 33 -9.14 -9.26 6.28
CA THR A 33 -7.78 -9.61 6.73
C THR A 33 -6.79 -8.51 6.41
N VAL A 34 -6.86 -7.91 5.22
CA VAL A 34 -6.02 -6.76 4.83
C VAL A 34 -6.25 -5.58 5.77
N SER A 35 -7.50 -5.21 6.03
CA SER A 35 -7.85 -4.16 6.99
C SER A 35 -7.33 -4.44 8.40
N ARG A 36 -7.40 -5.67 8.88
CA ARG A 36 -6.82 -6.07 10.17
C ARG A 36 -5.30 -5.84 10.20
N VAL A 37 -4.59 -6.15 9.12
CA VAL A 37 -3.13 -5.96 9.02
C VAL A 37 -2.77 -4.47 8.97
N VAL A 38 -3.43 -3.70 8.12
CA VAL A 38 -3.20 -2.24 7.99
C VAL A 38 -3.46 -1.51 9.32
N ASN A 39 -4.51 -1.90 10.04
CA ASN A 39 -4.81 -1.34 11.37
C ASN A 39 -3.95 -1.95 12.50
N GLY A 40 -2.90 -2.73 12.19
CA GLY A 40 -2.00 -3.31 13.19
C GLY A 40 -2.60 -4.41 14.07
N LYS A 41 -3.83 -4.86 13.77
CA LYS A 41 -4.58 -5.91 14.49
C LYS A 41 -4.25 -7.33 14.02
N SER A 42 -3.35 -7.46 13.05
CA SER A 42 -2.84 -8.73 12.50
C SER A 42 -1.42 -8.54 11.96
N ARG A 43 -0.60 -9.59 12.06
CA ARG A 43 0.77 -9.63 11.52
C ARG A 43 0.90 -10.63 10.37
N ASN A 44 -0.16 -10.81 9.58
CA ASN A 44 -0.13 -11.74 8.45
C ASN A 44 0.97 -11.33 7.46
N ARG A 45 2.04 -12.14 7.40
CA ARG A 45 3.25 -11.84 6.62
C ARG A 45 2.98 -11.76 5.12
N LYS A 46 2.09 -12.61 4.60
CA LYS A 46 1.72 -12.61 3.17
C LYS A 46 1.08 -11.28 2.79
N VAL A 47 0.11 -10.83 3.59
CA VAL A 47 -0.55 -9.54 3.39
C VAL A 47 0.43 -8.37 3.53
N LEU A 48 1.34 -8.42 4.49
CA LEU A 48 2.37 -7.38 4.64
C LEU A 48 3.30 -7.30 3.41
N ALA A 49 3.69 -8.44 2.85
CA ALA A 49 4.49 -8.47 1.62
C ALA A 49 3.73 -7.86 0.45
N GLU A 50 2.45 -8.23 0.26
CA GLU A 50 1.62 -7.68 -0.81
C GLU A 50 1.35 -6.18 -0.63
N ILE A 51 1.17 -5.69 0.60
CA ILE A 51 1.08 -4.24 0.87
C ILE A 51 2.35 -3.54 0.41
N ASN A 52 3.54 -4.09 0.72
CA ASN A 52 4.80 -3.47 0.31
C ASN A 52 4.98 -3.48 -1.21
N ASN A 53 4.62 -4.58 -1.88
CA ASN A 53 4.67 -4.68 -3.34
C ASN A 53 3.75 -3.65 -4.00
N TYR A 54 2.52 -3.53 -3.50
CA TYR A 54 1.55 -2.56 -4.00
C TYR A 54 2.05 -1.12 -3.84
N LEU A 55 2.58 -0.77 -2.66
CA LEU A 55 3.15 0.56 -2.41
C LEU A 55 4.39 0.86 -3.26
N ALA A 56 5.20 -0.16 -3.58
CA ALA A 56 6.34 -0.01 -4.48
C ALA A 56 5.87 0.27 -5.92
N GLY A 57 4.84 -0.43 -6.40
CA GLY A 57 4.24 -0.19 -7.71
C GLY A 57 3.74 1.26 -7.87
N LEU A 58 3.00 1.76 -6.88
CA LEU A 58 2.52 3.15 -6.90
C LEU A 58 3.64 4.19 -6.95
N ARG A 59 4.82 3.91 -6.37
CA ARG A 59 5.97 4.81 -6.45
C ARG A 59 6.58 4.83 -7.84
N ASN A 60 6.74 3.66 -8.45
CA ASN A 60 7.25 3.53 -9.81
C ASN A 60 6.32 4.21 -10.83
N ASP A 61 5.01 4.06 -10.68
CA ASP A 61 4.03 4.71 -11.54
C ASP A 61 4.11 6.23 -11.39
N LYS A 62 4.25 6.72 -10.16
CA LYS A 62 4.42 8.15 -9.89
C LYS A 62 5.68 8.71 -10.55
N GLU A 63 6.82 8.03 -10.42
CA GLU A 63 8.08 8.44 -11.06
C GLU A 63 7.92 8.47 -12.59
N THR A 64 7.34 7.43 -13.17
CA THR A 64 7.06 7.36 -14.61
C THR A 64 6.17 8.51 -15.09
N LEU A 65 5.11 8.83 -14.36
CA LEU A 65 4.22 9.95 -14.68
C LEU A 65 4.93 11.32 -14.55
N GLN A 66 5.82 11.47 -13.58
CA GLN A 66 6.61 12.70 -13.42
C GLN A 66 7.59 12.90 -14.56
N ASP A 67 8.24 11.83 -15.02
CA ASP A 67 9.17 11.89 -16.15
C ASP A 67 8.45 12.18 -17.47
N ASN A 68 7.29 11.55 -17.71
CA ASN A 68 6.45 11.87 -18.85
C ASN A 68 5.97 13.33 -18.84
N LEU A 69 5.62 13.86 -17.67
CA LEU A 69 5.19 15.26 -17.54
C LEU A 69 6.32 16.25 -17.84
N LYS A 70 7.57 15.94 -17.44
CA LYS A 70 8.72 16.77 -17.81
C LYS A 70 8.95 16.74 -19.31
N ALA A 71 8.92 15.55 -19.92
CA ALA A 71 9.13 15.38 -21.36
C ALA A 71 8.09 16.12 -22.22
N VAL A 72 6.86 16.31 -21.72
CA VAL A 72 5.81 17.09 -22.40
C VAL A 72 5.99 18.61 -22.24
N ASN A 73 6.67 19.05 -21.19
CA ASN A 73 6.86 20.48 -20.87
C ASN A 73 8.20 21.05 -21.39
N GLU A 74 9.07 20.21 -21.98
CA GLU A 74 10.30 20.59 -22.69
C GLU A 74 10.03 20.72 -24.20
#